data_AF-A0A960EHI6-F1
#
_entry.id   AF-A0A960EHI6-F1
#
_cell.length_a   1.000
_cell.length_b   1.000
_cell.length_c   1.000
_cell.angle_alpha   90.00
_cell.angle_beta   90.00
_cell.angle_gamma   90.00
#
_symmetry.space_group_name_H-M   'P 1'
#
loop_
_entity.id
_entity.type
_entity.pdbx_description
1 polymer ?
#
loop_
_entity_poly.entity_id
_entity_poly.type
_entity_poly.pdbx_seq_one_letter_code
_entity_poly.pdbx_strand_id
1 'polypeptide(L)'
;AEAAVAAADDVGARLRELLAADVDEQRTGPLAVVRAAVSYPTDVLRRAGVPAVVRDEFAERAFVEDRYGLAPAAFADLDEGLADLGLRWGAAKAHVVLRRRRGAPG
;
A
#
# COMPACT_ATOMS: atom_id res chain seq x y z
N ALA A 1 -1.90 20.37 7.29
CA ALA A 1 -0.83 19.68 8.01
C ALA A 1 -1.37 18.48 8.80
N GLU A 2 -2.43 18.66 9.58
CA GLU A 2 -3.03 17.59 10.41
C GLU A 2 -3.31 16.27 9.68
N ALA A 3 -3.98 16.31 8.51
CA ALA A 3 -4.26 15.11 7.73
C ALA A 3 -2.99 14.36 7.25
N ALA A 4 -1.91 15.10 6.95
CA ALA A 4 -0.64 14.50 6.53
C ALA A 4 0.07 13.82 7.70
N VAL A 5 0.04 14.44 8.88
CA VAL A 5 0.60 13.86 10.11
C VAL A 5 -0.18 12.61 10.50
N ALA A 6 -1.51 12.68 10.51
CA ALA A 6 -2.37 11.51 10.79
C ALA A 6 -2.12 10.36 9.81
N ALA A 7 -1.98 10.65 8.52
CA ALA A 7 -1.64 9.65 7.51
C ALA A 7 -0.27 9.01 7.77
N ALA A 8 0.74 9.81 8.09
CA ALA A 8 2.09 9.31 8.38
C ALA A 8 2.12 8.42 9.63
N ASP A 9 1.41 8.82 10.69
CA ASP A 9 1.33 8.06 11.94
C ASP A 9 0.63 6.72 11.74
N ASP A 10 -0.53 6.72 11.07
CA ASP A 10 -1.31 5.51 10.76
C ASP A 10 -0.54 4.55 9.84
N VAL A 11 -0.02 5.05 8.71
CA VAL A 11 0.77 4.24 7.77
C VAL A 11 2.01 3.68 8.45
N GLY A 12 2.72 4.51 9.21
CA GLY A 12 3.91 4.10 9.94
C GLY A 12 3.61 2.99 10.96
N ALA A 13 2.50 3.10 11.71
CA ALA A 13 2.06 2.08 12.65
C ALA A 13 1.75 0.75 11.95
N ARG A 14 0.94 0.79 10.89
CA ARG A 14 0.52 -0.39 10.13
C ARG A 14 1.68 -1.07 9.40
N LEU A 15 2.64 -0.30 8.89
CA LEU A 15 3.86 -0.85 8.29
C LEU A 15 4.72 -1.56 9.34
N ARG A 16 4.91 -0.96 10.52
CA ARG A 16 5.64 -1.61 11.62
C ARG A 16 4.98 -2.92 12.05
N GLU A 17 3.66 -2.92 12.21
CA GLU A 17 2.90 -4.13 12.55
C GLU A 17 3.06 -5.21 11.46
N LEU A 18 2.84 -4.85 10.18
CA LEU A 18 2.98 -5.77 9.05
C LEU A 18 4.38 -6.39 8.98
N LEU A 19 5.43 -5.57 9.14
CA LEU A 19 6.81 -6.02 9.02
C LEU A 19 7.28 -6.83 10.23
N ALA A 20 6.66 -6.65 11.39
CA ALA A 20 6.92 -7.46 12.58
C ALA A 20 6.18 -8.80 12.59
N ALA A 21 5.05 -8.89 11.87
CA ALA A 21 4.25 -10.11 11.76
C ALA A 21 5.00 -11.21 10.99
N ASP A 22 4.73 -12.46 11.36
CA ASP A 22 5.25 -13.61 10.62
C ASP A 22 4.70 -13.61 9.18
N VAL A 23 5.50 -14.10 8.24
CA VAL A 23 5.18 -14.15 6.81
C VAL A 23 3.81 -14.78 6.52
N ASP A 24 3.40 -15.81 7.27
CA ASP A 24 2.12 -16.49 7.07
C ASP A 24 0.92 -15.68 7.60
N GLU A 25 1.15 -14.72 8.50
CA GLU A 25 0.14 -13.80 9.04
C GLU A 25 -0.02 -12.53 8.18
N GLN A 26 0.96 -12.23 7.33
CA GLN A 26 0.95 -11.06 6.46
C GLN A 26 -0.02 -11.22 5.28
N ARG A 27 -1.29 -10.87 5.50
CA ARG A 27 -2.36 -10.91 4.47
C ARG A 27 -2.24 -9.83 3.37
N THR A 28 -1.36 -8.85 3.55
CA THR A 28 -1.15 -7.74 2.62
C THR A 28 0.36 -7.49 2.41
N GLY A 29 0.70 -6.43 1.67
CA GLY A 29 2.08 -5.97 1.47
C GLY A 29 2.24 -4.48 1.75
N PRO A 30 3.49 -3.99 1.93
CA PRO A 30 3.75 -2.60 2.30
C PRO A 30 3.15 -1.58 1.32
N LEU A 31 3.24 -1.83 0.01
CA LEU A 31 2.66 -0.93 -1.00
C LEU A 31 1.13 -0.82 -0.86
N ALA A 32 0.45 -1.91 -0.52
CA ALA A 32 -1.00 -1.88 -0.30
C ALA A 32 -1.37 -1.10 0.97
N VAL A 33 -0.54 -1.12 2.01
CA VAL A 33 -0.72 -0.27 3.20
C VAL A 33 -0.60 1.21 2.81
N VAL A 34 0.42 1.58 2.03
CA VAL A 34 0.60 2.97 1.57
C VAL A 34 -0.56 3.40 0.67
N ARG A 35 -1.01 2.55 -0.26
CA ARG A 35 -2.16 2.85 -1.12
C ARG A 35 -3.45 3.11 -0.33
N ALA A 36 -3.66 2.40 0.79
CA ALA A 36 -4.84 2.62 1.63
C ALA A 36 -4.86 4.03 2.26
N ALA A 37 -3.70 4.68 2.39
CA ALA A 37 -3.59 6.04 2.91
C ALA A 37 -4.10 7.11 1.94
N VAL A 38 -4.44 6.75 0.71
CA VAL A 38 -4.99 7.68 -0.30
C VAL A 38 -6.32 8.31 0.14
N SER A 39 -7.01 7.68 1.09
CA SER A 39 -8.21 8.21 1.73
C SER A 39 -7.97 9.59 2.37
N TYR A 40 -6.81 9.82 3.00
CA TYR A 40 -6.48 11.09 3.65
C TYR A 40 -6.43 12.29 2.68
N PRO A 41 -5.60 12.28 1.61
CA PRO A 41 -5.59 13.38 0.65
C PRO A 41 -6.90 13.47 -0.16
N THR A 42 -7.56 12.33 -0.43
CA THR A 42 -8.88 12.32 -1.08
C THR A 42 -9.91 13.09 -0.26
N ASP A 43 -9.94 12.88 1.05
CA ASP A 43 -10.87 13.59 1.94
C ASP A 43 -10.58 15.09 2.01
N VAL A 44 -9.31 15.49 2.00
CA VAL A 44 -8.90 16.89 1.95
C VAL A 44 -9.41 17.57 0.68
N LEU A 45 -9.16 16.96 -0.49
CA LEU A 45 -9.59 17.50 -1.78
C LEU A 45 -11.12 17.55 -1.90
N ARG A 46 -11.81 16.49 -1.44
CA ARG A 46 -13.27 16.42 -1.42
C ARG A 46 -13.88 17.53 -0.57
N ARG A 47 -13.35 17.77 0.63
CA ARG A 47 -13.82 18.84 1.54
C ARG A 47 -13.54 20.22 0.96
N ALA A 48 -12.48 20.37 0.18
CA ALA A 48 -12.18 21.59 -0.56
C ALA A 48 -13.03 21.78 -1.82
N GLY A 49 -13.93 20.84 -2.16
CA GLY A 49 -14.79 20.93 -3.33
C GLY A 49 -14.07 20.71 -4.67
N VAL A 50 -12.88 20.11 -4.65
CA VAL A 50 -12.10 19.83 -5.86
C VAL A 50 -12.79 18.71 -6.66
N PRO A 51 -13.12 18.91 -7.95
CA PRO A 51 -13.71 17.86 -8.78
C PRO A 51 -12.78 16.66 -8.92
N ALA A 52 -13.35 15.45 -8.91
CA ALA A 52 -12.60 14.22 -9.19
C ALA A 52 -12.09 14.20 -10.64
N VAL A 53 -11.04 13.42 -10.89
CA VAL A 53 -10.49 13.22 -12.24
C VAL A 53 -11.26 12.11 -12.96
N VAL A 54 -11.32 12.17 -14.28
CA VAL A 54 -11.81 11.05 -15.10
C VAL A 54 -10.76 9.94 -15.05
N ARG A 55 -11.16 8.74 -14.64
CA ARG A 55 -10.30 7.56 -14.57
C ARG A 55 -10.80 6.49 -15.52
N ASP A 56 -9.90 5.61 -15.93
CA ASP A 56 -10.31 4.44 -16.70
C ASP A 56 -11.12 3.47 -15.83
N GLU A 57 -11.91 2.62 -16.49
CA GLU A 57 -12.84 1.70 -15.85
C GLU A 57 -12.14 0.69 -14.92
N PHE A 58 -10.88 0.35 -15.20
CA PHE A 58 -10.10 -0.53 -14.33
C PHE A 58 -9.72 0.19 -13.03
N ALA A 59 -9.19 1.42 -13.13
CA ALA A 59 -8.81 2.23 -11.99
C ALA A 59 -10.02 2.55 -11.09
N GLU A 60 -11.18 2.81 -11.67
CA GLU A 60 -12.43 3.05 -10.92
C GLU A 60 -12.85 1.85 -10.07
N ARG A 61 -12.74 0.62 -10.62
CA ARG A 61 -13.05 -0.62 -9.90
C ARG A 61 -11.98 -1.01 -8.88
N ALA A 62 -10.71 -0.91 -9.27
CA ALA A 62 -9.60 -1.39 -8.47
C ALA A 62 -9.28 -0.47 -7.29
N PHE A 63 -9.56 0.84 -7.44
CA PHE A 63 -9.22 1.87 -6.47
C PHE A 63 -10.39 2.82 -6.23
N VAL A 64 -11.49 2.29 -5.69
CA VAL A 64 -12.73 3.03 -5.43
C VAL A 64 -12.49 4.30 -4.60
N GLU A 65 -11.64 4.19 -3.58
CA GLU A 65 -11.30 5.30 -2.67
C GLU A 65 -10.33 6.32 -3.28
N ASP A 66 -9.70 6.02 -4.41
CA ASP A 66 -8.71 6.89 -5.05
C ASP A 66 -9.32 7.75 -6.17
N ARG A 67 -10.34 8.53 -5.82
CA ARG A 67 -11.11 9.32 -6.81
C ARG A 67 -10.27 10.37 -7.56
N TYR A 68 -9.08 10.66 -7.06
CA TYR A 68 -8.16 11.64 -7.63
C TYR A 68 -6.93 11.01 -8.30
N GLY A 69 -6.79 9.67 -8.29
CA GLY A 69 -5.67 8.98 -8.93
C GLY A 69 -4.32 9.26 -8.25
N LEU A 70 -4.30 9.37 -6.93
CA LEU A 70 -3.16 9.75 -6.10
C LEU A 70 -2.41 8.54 -5.54
N ALA A 71 -2.98 7.33 -5.60
CA ALA A 71 -2.34 6.15 -5.03
C ALA A 71 -1.12 5.75 -5.88
N PRO A 72 0.03 5.42 -5.25
CA PRO A 72 1.23 5.02 -5.99
C PRO A 72 0.99 3.70 -6.73
N ALA A 73 1.36 3.64 -8.00
CA ALA A 73 1.35 2.43 -8.83
C ALA A 73 2.53 1.50 -8.48
N ALA A 74 3.64 2.05 -7.98
CA ALA A 74 4.82 1.32 -7.55
C ALA A 74 5.54 2.02 -6.39
N PHE A 75 6.50 1.32 -5.77
CA PHE A 75 7.36 1.95 -4.75
C PHE A 75 8.20 3.10 -5.31
N ALA A 76 8.58 3.04 -6.59
CA ALA A 76 9.34 4.09 -7.26
C ALA A 76 8.58 5.43 -7.36
N ASP A 77 7.24 5.42 -7.26
CA ASP A 77 6.44 6.64 -7.23
C ASP A 77 6.56 7.39 -5.89
N LEU A 78 7.05 6.71 -4.84
CA LEU A 78 7.29 7.28 -3.53
C LEU A 78 8.74 7.78 -3.41
N ASP A 79 9.69 6.91 -3.75
CA ASP A 79 11.12 7.17 -3.75
C ASP A 79 11.81 6.10 -4.61
N GLU A 80 12.74 6.50 -5.48
CA GLU A 80 13.43 5.58 -6.40
C GLU A 80 14.20 4.47 -5.64
N GLY A 81 14.76 4.80 -4.47
CA GLY A 81 15.46 3.85 -3.60
C GLY A 81 14.58 2.74 -3.02
N LEU A 82 13.25 2.92 -3.03
CA LEU A 82 12.31 1.90 -2.56
C LEU A 82 11.99 0.83 -3.61
N ALA A 83 12.35 1.04 -4.89
CA ALA A 83 12.03 0.10 -5.96
C ALA A 83 12.69 -1.28 -5.73
N ASP A 84 14.01 -1.28 -5.52
CA ASP A 84 14.78 -2.50 -5.24
C ASP A 84 14.39 -3.13 -3.90
N LEU A 85 14.15 -2.31 -2.87
CA LEU A 85 13.71 -2.79 -1.55
C LEU A 85 12.36 -3.52 -1.64
N GLY A 86 11.40 -2.97 -2.39
CA GLY A 86 10.11 -3.59 -2.63
C GLY A 86 10.22 -4.95 -3.34
N LEU A 87 11.09 -5.03 -4.36
CA LEU A 87 11.34 -6.27 -5.09
C LEU A 87 11.96 -7.34 -4.18
N ARG A 88 12.99 -6.97 -3.41
CA ARG A 88 13.67 -7.88 -2.47
C ARG A 88 12.73 -8.40 -1.39
N TRP A 89 11.90 -7.52 -0.82
CA TRP A 89 10.90 -7.91 0.16
C TRP A 89 9.92 -8.95 -0.42
N GLY A 90 9.39 -8.69 -1.62
CA GLY A 90 8.47 -9.61 -2.30
C GLY A 90 9.10 -10.98 -2.58
N ALA A 91 10.33 -10.99 -3.08
CA ALA A 91 11.08 -12.21 -3.34
C ALA A 91 11.37 -13.00 -2.05
N ALA A 92 11.80 -12.32 -0.99
CA ALA A 92 12.07 -12.94 0.32
C ALA A 92 10.80 -13.56 0.93
N LYS A 93 9.68 -12.83 0.91
CA LYS A 93 8.39 -13.34 1.38
C LYS A 93 7.96 -14.58 0.60
N ALA A 94 7.99 -14.52 -0.73
CA ALA A 94 7.63 -15.65 -1.58
C ALA A 94 8.51 -16.88 -1.32
N HIS A 95 9.81 -16.67 -1.13
CA HIS A 95 10.76 -17.73 -0.80
C HIS A 95 10.41 -18.45 0.50
N VAL A 96 10.08 -17.70 1.55
CA VAL A 96 9.67 -18.26 2.85
C VAL A 96 8.37 -19.06 2.73
N VAL A 97 7.34 -18.49 2.10
CA VAL A 97 6.05 -19.17 1.88
C VAL A 97 6.24 -20.49 1.12
N LEU A 98 7.02 -20.47 0.03
CA LEU A 98 7.27 -21.66 -0.79
C LEU A 98 8.05 -22.73 -0.01
N ARG A 99 9.03 -22.34 0.79
CA ARG A 99 9.78 -23.29 1.63
C ARG A 99 8.88 -23.97 2.66
N ARG A 100 8.03 -23.20 3.35
CA ARG A 100 7.14 -23.73 4.39
C ARG A 100 6.11 -24.69 3.80
N ARG A 101 5.50 -24.34 2.66
CA ARG A 101 4.54 -25.22 1.96
C ARG A 101 5.14 -26.53 1.48
N ARG A 102 6.42 -26.54 1.09
CA ARG A 102 7.14 -27.78 0.70
C ARG A 102 7.44 -28.71 1.88
N GLY A 103 7.48 -28.18 3.11
CA GLY A 103 7.77 -28.93 4.33
C GLY A 103 6.52 -29.35 5.13
N ALA A 104 5.33 -28.90 4.74
CA ALA A 104 4.08 -29.30 5.37
C ALA A 104 3.60 -30.65 4.81
N PRO A 105 3.29 -31.67 5.64
CA PRO A 105 2.58 -32.85 5.16
C PRO A 105 1.18 -32.42 4.65
N GLY A 106 0.80 -32.94 3.49
CA GLY A 106 -0.48 -32.63 2.82
C GLY A 106 -1.69 -33.31 3.48
#